data_AF-A0A9F2QBZ4-F1
#
_entry.id   AF-A0A9F2QBZ4-F1
#
_cell.length_a   1.000
_cell.length_b   1.000
_cell.length_c   1.000
_cell.angle_alpha   90.00
_cell.angle_beta   90.00
_cell.angle_gamma   90.00
#
_symmetry.space_group_name_H-M   'P 1'
#
loop_
_entity.id
_entity.type
_entity.pdbx_description
1 polymer ?
#
loop_
_entity_poly.entity_id
_entity_poly.type
_entity_poly.pdbx_seq_one_letter_code
_entity_poly.pdbx_strand_id
1 'polypeptide(L)'
;MADNGNVIFRQQLLSVDENLGKEDVEDLKFLCSDFIPLKKLETVTSAQDIFQLLINKDLVNRDDTFLIAELLYMIKCNFLLQKLGYTKEIVQEHQPKRGKVSGYRQMLYEIAEELTKDQVKSAAFLLKDHLPKKQSTMSALELLTSLEKKSLLKESDLSILEEICQRIAPHLLKKVVTYRQTKGIKEIVPSSVRGFNKPTFGITLLQDPVQPKNHEFGSLEEHVGSFHSLAVNQAVKAEPVSDPSGRSLQQTVGNDESNAATERSSQYKMDGRCKGYCLIINNVNFEGGLRRRSGSEKDASKWLKAMLILG
;
A
#
# COMPACT_ATOMS: atom_id res chain seq x y z
N MET A 1 -53.88 -19.12 -3.92
CA MET A 1 -52.89 -20.02 -3.28
C MET A 1 -51.54 -19.37 -3.44
N ALA A 2 -50.72 -19.28 -2.39
CA ALA A 2 -49.33 -18.84 -2.58
C ALA A 2 -48.58 -19.90 -3.41
N ASP A 3 -47.72 -19.46 -4.33
CA ASP A 3 -46.88 -20.38 -5.09
C ASP A 3 -45.87 -21.04 -4.15
N ASN A 4 -46.16 -22.28 -3.78
CA ASN A 4 -45.33 -23.10 -2.90
C ASN A 4 -43.90 -23.26 -3.44
N GLY A 5 -43.72 -23.23 -4.78
CA GLY A 5 -42.41 -23.26 -5.41
C GLY A 5 -41.56 -22.01 -5.10
N ASN A 6 -42.17 -20.83 -5.08
CA ASN A 6 -41.51 -19.57 -4.73
C ASN A 6 -41.12 -19.52 -3.24
N VAL A 7 -41.98 -20.04 -2.36
CA VAL A 7 -41.69 -20.17 -0.92
C VAL A 7 -40.49 -21.09 -0.68
N ILE A 8 -40.47 -22.27 -1.31
CA ILE A 8 -39.34 -23.22 -1.21
C ILE A 8 -38.04 -22.58 -1.73
N PHE A 9 -38.10 -21.94 -2.91
CA PHE A 9 -36.94 -21.25 -3.49
C PHE A 9 -36.39 -20.17 -2.54
N ARG A 10 -37.25 -19.32 -1.98
CA ARG A 10 -36.84 -18.29 -1.00
C ARG A 10 -36.28 -18.89 0.29
N GLN A 11 -36.81 -20.02 0.74
CA GLN A 11 -36.30 -20.74 1.91
C GLN A 11 -34.90 -21.32 1.66
N GLN A 12 -34.61 -21.81 0.44
CA GLN A 12 -33.26 -22.24 0.06
C GLN A 12 -32.26 -21.08 0.12
N LEU A 13 -32.65 -19.91 -0.42
CA LEU A 13 -31.80 -18.71 -0.39
C LEU A 13 -31.55 -18.19 1.03
N LEU A 14 -32.57 -18.20 1.89
CA LEU A 14 -32.42 -17.84 3.30
C LEU A 14 -31.44 -18.81 4.00
N SER A 15 -31.55 -20.12 3.73
CA SER A 15 -30.61 -21.10 4.30
C SER A 15 -29.18 -21.00 3.74
N VAL A 16 -28.97 -20.34 2.61
CA VAL A 16 -27.63 -19.95 2.14
C VAL A 16 -27.13 -18.75 2.93
N ASP A 17 -27.94 -17.69 3.06
CA ASP A 17 -27.62 -16.46 3.82
C ASP A 17 -27.26 -16.74 5.28
N GLU A 18 -28.03 -17.59 5.98
CA GLU A 18 -27.78 -18.03 7.35
C GLU A 18 -26.40 -18.67 7.59
N ASN A 19 -25.71 -19.09 6.53
CA ASN A 19 -24.42 -19.78 6.58
C ASN A 19 -23.28 -18.96 5.95
N LEU A 20 -23.51 -17.68 5.63
CA LEU A 20 -22.51 -16.76 5.10
C LEU A 20 -22.04 -15.78 6.20
N GLY A 21 -20.72 -15.58 6.28
CA GLY A 21 -20.09 -14.62 7.16
C GLY A 21 -20.16 -13.19 6.62
N LYS A 22 -19.76 -12.21 7.45
CA LYS A 22 -19.69 -10.81 7.01
C LYS A 22 -18.64 -10.58 5.93
N GLU A 23 -17.54 -11.31 5.96
CA GLU A 23 -16.48 -11.25 4.95
C GLU A 23 -17.02 -11.77 3.61
N ASP A 24 -17.68 -12.94 3.61
CA ASP A 24 -18.39 -13.50 2.45
C ASP A 24 -19.39 -12.51 1.83
N VAL A 25 -20.13 -11.74 2.63
CA VAL A 25 -21.08 -10.73 2.15
C VAL A 25 -20.37 -9.54 1.47
N GLU A 26 -19.20 -9.10 1.95
CA GLU A 26 -18.41 -8.07 1.27
C GLU A 26 -17.79 -8.59 -0.04
N ASP A 27 -17.37 -9.85 -0.08
CA ASP A 27 -16.91 -10.51 -1.30
C ASP A 27 -18.02 -10.63 -2.34
N LEU A 28 -19.23 -11.04 -1.92
CA LEU A 28 -20.42 -11.07 -2.77
C LEU A 28 -20.80 -9.67 -3.28
N LYS A 29 -20.71 -8.62 -2.45
CA LYS A 29 -20.90 -7.23 -2.90
C LYS A 29 -19.89 -6.85 -3.98
N PHE A 30 -18.61 -7.19 -3.80
CA PHE A 30 -17.58 -6.91 -4.80
C PHE A 30 -17.89 -7.62 -6.12
N LEU A 31 -18.12 -8.94 -6.08
CA LEU A 31 -18.43 -9.74 -7.26
C LEU A 31 -19.72 -9.28 -7.97
N CYS A 32 -20.72 -8.81 -7.23
CA CYS A 32 -21.98 -8.33 -7.79
C CYS A 32 -21.95 -6.88 -8.32
N SER A 33 -20.83 -6.16 -8.22
CA SER A 33 -20.73 -4.76 -8.64
C SER A 33 -20.95 -4.51 -10.14
N ASP A 34 -20.69 -5.51 -10.99
CA ASP A 34 -21.02 -5.47 -12.42
C ASP A 34 -22.55 -5.51 -12.66
N PHE A 35 -23.29 -6.22 -11.78
CA PHE A 35 -24.73 -6.42 -11.91
C PHE A 35 -25.55 -5.38 -11.14
N ILE A 36 -25.07 -4.92 -9.98
CA ILE A 36 -25.80 -4.09 -9.03
C ILE A 36 -25.03 -2.78 -8.81
N PRO A 37 -25.66 -1.60 -9.00
CA PRO A 37 -24.99 -0.32 -8.76
C PRO A 37 -24.44 -0.22 -7.34
N LEU A 38 -23.17 0.21 -7.20
CA LEU A 38 -22.45 0.34 -5.92
C LEU A 38 -23.26 1.04 -4.83
N LYS A 39 -24.02 2.10 -5.17
CA LYS A 39 -24.90 2.83 -4.24
C LYS A 39 -25.95 1.96 -3.54
N LYS A 40 -26.39 0.85 -4.16
CA LYS A 40 -27.31 -0.13 -3.55
C LYS A 40 -26.54 -1.17 -2.73
N LEU A 41 -25.37 -1.60 -3.19
CA LEU A 41 -24.50 -2.52 -2.45
C LEU A 41 -23.97 -1.91 -1.14
N GLU A 42 -23.79 -0.59 -1.09
CA GLU A 42 -23.46 0.16 0.13
C GLU A 42 -24.57 0.12 1.19
N THR A 43 -25.84 -0.15 0.81
CA THR A 43 -26.97 -0.29 1.77
C THR A 43 -27.26 -1.74 2.18
N VAL A 44 -26.63 -2.72 1.52
CA VAL A 44 -26.83 -4.16 1.76
C VAL A 44 -26.15 -4.58 3.06
N THR A 45 -26.83 -5.40 3.86
CA THR A 45 -26.31 -5.92 5.13
C THR A 45 -26.23 -7.45 5.21
N SER A 46 -27.01 -8.16 4.38
CA SER A 46 -27.02 -9.62 4.27
C SER A 46 -26.82 -10.09 2.82
N ALA A 47 -26.51 -11.37 2.61
CA ALA A 47 -26.54 -11.95 1.27
C ALA A 47 -27.98 -12.08 0.75
N GLN A 48 -28.98 -12.23 1.64
CA GLN A 48 -30.40 -12.20 1.29
C GLN A 48 -30.79 -10.91 0.55
N ASP A 49 -30.29 -9.74 0.99
CA ASP A 49 -30.50 -8.46 0.29
C ASP A 49 -29.92 -8.50 -1.14
N ILE A 50 -28.72 -9.08 -1.32
CA ILE A 50 -28.07 -9.26 -2.63
C ILE A 50 -28.92 -10.17 -3.51
N PHE A 51 -29.34 -11.33 -3.00
CA PHE A 51 -30.16 -12.27 -3.75
C PHE A 51 -31.50 -11.65 -4.17
N GLN A 52 -32.13 -10.86 -3.31
CA GLN A 52 -33.36 -10.14 -3.65
C GLN A 52 -33.12 -9.06 -4.73
N LEU A 53 -31.96 -8.39 -4.73
CA LEU A 53 -31.57 -7.47 -5.81
C LEU A 53 -31.29 -8.18 -7.14
N LEU A 54 -30.72 -9.39 -7.12
CA LEU A 54 -30.52 -10.22 -8.31
C LEU A 54 -31.84 -10.74 -8.88
N ILE A 55 -32.79 -11.18 -8.03
CA ILE A 55 -34.16 -11.55 -8.42
C ILE A 55 -34.89 -10.35 -9.03
N ASN A 56 -34.77 -9.16 -8.43
CA ASN A 56 -35.39 -7.93 -8.94
C ASN A 56 -34.80 -7.47 -10.30
N LYS A 57 -33.68 -8.06 -10.73
CA LYS A 57 -33.06 -7.84 -12.04
C LYS A 57 -33.25 -9.01 -13.03
N ASP A 58 -34.04 -10.02 -12.65
CA ASP A 58 -34.25 -11.27 -13.41
C ASP A 58 -32.93 -12.02 -13.77
N LEU A 59 -31.90 -11.83 -12.94
CA LEU A 59 -30.61 -12.54 -13.09
C LEU A 59 -30.62 -13.91 -12.42
N VAL A 60 -31.55 -14.10 -11.48
CA VAL A 60 -31.79 -15.31 -10.69
C VAL A 60 -33.30 -15.48 -10.54
N ASN A 61 -33.79 -16.69 -10.77
CA ASN A 61 -35.17 -17.07 -10.45
C ASN A 61 -35.19 -18.51 -9.92
N ARG A 62 -36.38 -19.09 -9.77
CA ARG A 62 -36.56 -20.46 -9.25
C ARG A 62 -35.90 -21.53 -10.13
N ASP A 63 -35.85 -21.30 -11.44
CA ASP A 63 -35.43 -22.30 -12.43
C ASP A 63 -33.97 -22.08 -12.88
N ASP A 64 -33.45 -20.84 -12.84
CA ASP A 64 -32.03 -20.50 -13.01
C ASP A 64 -31.44 -19.85 -11.74
N THR A 65 -30.84 -20.68 -10.90
CA THR A 65 -30.06 -20.30 -9.71
C THR A 65 -28.56 -20.24 -9.94
N PHE A 66 -28.10 -20.45 -11.19
CA PHE A 66 -26.69 -20.67 -11.50
C PHE A 66 -25.77 -19.51 -11.12
N LEU A 67 -26.23 -18.25 -11.23
CA LEU A 67 -25.43 -17.09 -10.81
C LEU A 67 -25.10 -17.14 -9.30
N ILE A 68 -26.01 -17.61 -8.44
CA ILE A 68 -25.70 -17.74 -7.02
C ILE A 68 -24.71 -18.89 -6.80
N ALA A 69 -24.84 -20.00 -7.53
CA ALA A 69 -23.87 -21.09 -7.48
C ALA A 69 -22.47 -20.66 -7.97
N GLU A 70 -22.39 -19.86 -9.04
CA GLU A 70 -21.14 -19.23 -9.53
C GLU A 70 -20.52 -18.32 -8.47
N LEU A 71 -21.31 -17.43 -7.86
CA LEU A 71 -20.85 -16.54 -6.80
C LEU A 71 -20.32 -17.31 -5.57
N LEU A 72 -21.06 -18.32 -5.10
CA LEU A 72 -20.66 -19.18 -3.98
C LEU A 72 -19.39 -20.00 -4.26
N TYR A 73 -19.20 -20.43 -5.52
CA TYR A 73 -17.98 -21.09 -5.97
C TYR A 73 -16.78 -20.13 -5.97
N MET A 74 -16.97 -18.89 -6.46
CA MET A 74 -15.94 -17.84 -6.50
C MET A 74 -15.43 -17.50 -5.08
N ILE A 75 -16.33 -17.27 -4.12
CA ILE A 75 -15.97 -17.00 -2.71
C ILE A 75 -15.54 -18.26 -1.93
N LYS A 76 -15.36 -19.40 -2.61
CA LYS A 76 -14.90 -20.68 -2.06
C LYS A 76 -15.86 -21.35 -1.05
N CYS A 77 -17.06 -20.81 -0.81
CA CYS A 77 -18.15 -21.38 -0.01
C CYS A 77 -18.85 -22.59 -0.68
N ASN A 78 -18.04 -23.51 -1.23
CA ASN A 78 -18.46 -24.67 -2.03
C ASN A 78 -19.43 -25.61 -1.29
N PHE A 79 -19.40 -25.63 0.04
CA PHE A 79 -20.32 -26.43 0.87
C PHE A 79 -21.78 -25.97 0.75
N LEU A 80 -22.04 -24.72 0.36
CA LEU A 80 -23.39 -24.17 0.17
C LEU A 80 -23.99 -24.52 -1.19
N LEU A 81 -23.18 -24.95 -2.18
CA LEU A 81 -23.66 -25.33 -3.52
C LEU A 81 -24.73 -26.43 -3.47
N GLN A 82 -24.60 -27.37 -2.52
CA GLN A 82 -25.55 -28.47 -2.33
C GLN A 82 -26.95 -27.98 -1.95
N LYS A 83 -27.07 -26.85 -1.23
CA LYS A 83 -28.39 -26.25 -0.88
C LYS A 83 -29.15 -25.75 -2.13
N LEU A 84 -28.41 -25.45 -3.21
CA LEU A 84 -28.93 -25.01 -4.51
C LEU A 84 -29.00 -26.16 -5.54
N GLY A 85 -28.62 -27.39 -5.17
CA GLY A 85 -28.60 -28.54 -6.08
C GLY A 85 -27.37 -28.65 -6.99
N TYR A 86 -26.28 -27.93 -6.70
CA TYR A 86 -25.03 -28.01 -7.46
C TYR A 86 -23.92 -28.70 -6.68
N THR A 87 -22.96 -29.26 -7.40
CA THR A 87 -21.64 -29.62 -6.87
C THR A 87 -20.58 -28.67 -7.44
N LYS A 88 -19.38 -28.68 -6.84
CA LYS A 88 -18.24 -27.87 -7.29
C LYS A 88 -17.89 -28.17 -8.76
N GLU A 89 -17.93 -29.45 -9.12
CA GLU A 89 -17.59 -29.97 -10.44
C GLU A 89 -18.60 -29.49 -11.49
N ILE A 90 -19.90 -29.52 -11.16
CA ILE A 90 -20.97 -29.02 -12.04
C ILE A 90 -20.77 -27.52 -12.30
N VAL A 91 -20.49 -26.72 -11.25
CA VAL A 91 -20.26 -25.27 -11.44
C VAL A 91 -19.03 -25.03 -12.31
N GLN A 92 -17.91 -25.72 -12.04
CA GLN A 92 -16.67 -25.59 -12.79
C GLN A 92 -16.83 -25.98 -14.28
N GLU A 93 -17.60 -27.03 -14.60
CA GLU A 93 -17.89 -27.42 -16.00
C GLU A 93 -18.75 -26.38 -16.73
N HIS A 94 -19.73 -25.79 -16.03
CA HIS A 94 -20.68 -24.85 -16.62
C HIS A 94 -20.15 -23.41 -16.67
N GLN A 95 -19.19 -23.03 -15.81
CA GLN A 95 -18.66 -21.67 -15.71
C GLN A 95 -18.22 -21.08 -17.07
N PRO A 96 -17.50 -21.79 -17.97
CA PRO A 96 -17.10 -21.22 -19.27
C PRO A 96 -18.26 -20.96 -20.25
N LYS A 97 -19.44 -21.57 -20.03
CA LYS A 97 -20.59 -21.51 -20.94
C LYS A 97 -21.77 -20.71 -20.38
N ARG A 98 -21.95 -20.73 -19.06
CA ARG A 98 -23.07 -20.12 -18.32
C ARG A 98 -22.64 -19.05 -17.32
N GLY A 99 -21.33 -18.87 -17.09
CA GLY A 99 -20.80 -17.87 -16.17
C GLY A 99 -21.27 -16.48 -16.56
N LYS A 100 -21.92 -15.79 -15.63
CA LYS A 100 -22.39 -14.41 -15.80
C LYS A 100 -21.38 -13.43 -15.21
N VAL A 101 -20.55 -13.84 -14.25
CA VAL A 101 -19.52 -12.98 -13.64
C VAL A 101 -18.40 -12.70 -14.65
N SER A 102 -18.10 -11.42 -14.90
CA SER A 102 -17.11 -11.04 -15.91
C SER A 102 -15.71 -11.57 -15.56
N GLY A 103 -14.94 -12.02 -16.56
CA GLY A 103 -13.55 -12.45 -16.34
C GLY A 103 -12.66 -11.36 -15.74
N TYR A 104 -12.99 -10.08 -15.98
CA TYR A 104 -12.37 -8.93 -15.32
C TYR A 104 -12.60 -8.96 -13.80
N ARG A 105 -13.86 -9.14 -13.38
CA ARG A 105 -14.25 -9.23 -11.97
C ARG A 105 -13.65 -10.45 -11.28
N GLN A 106 -13.58 -11.59 -11.97
CA GLN A 106 -12.89 -12.80 -11.50
C GLN A 106 -11.40 -12.53 -11.27
N MET A 107 -10.69 -11.95 -12.25
CA MET A 107 -9.28 -11.57 -12.13
C MET A 107 -9.04 -10.60 -10.96
N LEU A 108 -9.89 -9.57 -10.79
CA LEU A 108 -9.74 -8.62 -9.69
C LEU A 108 -9.93 -9.27 -8.31
N TYR A 109 -10.92 -10.15 -8.17
CA TYR A 109 -11.15 -10.88 -6.92
C TYR A 109 -9.99 -11.83 -6.60
N GLU A 110 -9.50 -12.58 -7.60
CA GLU A 110 -8.29 -13.41 -7.48
C GLU A 110 -7.03 -12.64 -7.07
N ILE A 111 -6.88 -11.39 -7.50
CA ILE A 111 -5.77 -10.51 -7.12
C ILE A 111 -5.97 -10.03 -5.69
N ALA A 112 -7.20 -9.67 -5.30
CA ALA A 112 -7.51 -9.23 -3.94
C ALA A 112 -7.25 -10.32 -2.89
N GLU A 113 -7.61 -11.56 -3.20
CA GLU A 113 -7.40 -12.74 -2.34
C GLU A 113 -5.92 -13.08 -2.10
N GLU A 114 -5.03 -12.75 -3.04
CA GLU A 114 -3.59 -13.00 -2.91
C GLU A 114 -2.81 -11.76 -2.40
N LEU A 115 -3.47 -10.61 -2.20
CA LEU A 115 -2.85 -9.40 -1.67
C LEU A 115 -2.75 -9.43 -0.14
N THR A 116 -1.52 -9.41 0.38
CA THR A 116 -1.29 -9.30 1.82
C THR A 116 -1.67 -7.91 2.37
N LYS A 117 -1.99 -7.84 3.67
CA LYS A 117 -2.35 -6.57 4.34
C LYS A 117 -1.29 -5.48 4.19
N ASP A 118 -0.01 -5.83 4.15
CA ASP A 118 1.07 -4.86 3.99
C ASP A 118 1.25 -4.41 2.54
N GLN A 119 1.00 -5.30 1.57
CA GLN A 119 0.90 -4.92 0.16
C GLN A 119 -0.27 -3.94 -0.08
N VAL A 120 -1.45 -4.19 0.49
CA VAL A 120 -2.59 -3.25 0.41
C VAL A 120 -2.23 -1.89 1.01
N LYS A 121 -1.57 -1.84 2.17
CA LYS A 121 -1.04 -0.58 2.75
C LYS A 121 -0.04 0.12 1.83
N SER A 122 0.86 -0.63 1.19
CA SER A 122 1.85 -0.08 0.26
C SER A 122 1.21 0.47 -1.02
N ALA A 123 0.26 -0.24 -1.62
CA ALA A 123 -0.52 0.28 -2.75
C ALA A 123 -1.31 1.53 -2.34
N ALA A 124 -1.98 1.49 -1.19
CA ALA A 124 -2.70 2.64 -0.64
C ALA A 124 -1.80 3.85 -0.41
N PHE A 125 -0.55 3.63 0.00
CA PHE A 125 0.46 4.68 0.15
C PHE A 125 0.87 5.28 -1.20
N LEU A 126 1.16 4.45 -2.21
CA LEU A 126 1.52 4.88 -3.56
C LEU A 126 0.38 5.64 -4.26
N LEU A 127 -0.87 5.29 -3.95
CA LEU A 127 -2.08 5.86 -4.53
C LEU A 127 -2.72 6.97 -3.69
N LYS A 128 -2.02 7.56 -2.71
CA LYS A 128 -2.61 8.53 -1.76
C LYS A 128 -3.39 9.67 -2.42
N ASP A 129 -2.85 10.26 -3.48
CA ASP A 129 -3.52 11.35 -4.23
C ASP A 129 -4.78 10.86 -4.95
N HIS A 130 -4.82 9.57 -5.25
CA HIS A 130 -5.90 8.86 -5.93
C HIS A 130 -6.86 8.14 -4.97
N LEU A 131 -6.75 8.25 -3.65
CA LEU A 131 -7.66 7.61 -2.70
C LEU A 131 -8.49 8.61 -1.87
N PRO A 132 -9.50 8.16 -1.10
CA PRO A 132 -10.21 9.00 -0.15
C PRO A 132 -9.28 9.44 0.99
N LYS A 133 -9.41 10.68 1.47
CA LYS A 133 -8.52 11.23 2.53
C LYS A 133 -8.62 10.51 3.89
N LYS A 134 -9.66 9.68 4.10
CA LYS A 134 -9.90 8.94 5.34
C LYS A 134 -9.13 7.62 5.34
N GLN A 135 -7.87 7.66 5.77
CA GLN A 135 -6.92 6.53 5.79
C GLN A 135 -7.21 5.54 6.94
N SER A 136 -8.38 4.89 6.91
CA SER A 136 -8.58 3.65 7.67
C SER A 136 -7.83 2.49 7.00
N THR A 137 -7.69 1.36 7.69
CA THR A 137 -7.16 0.13 7.08
C THR A 137 -8.13 -0.41 6.03
N MET A 138 -7.94 -0.04 4.76
CA MET A 138 -8.77 -0.53 3.68
C MET A 138 -8.48 -2.00 3.35
N SER A 139 -9.49 -2.74 2.90
CA SER A 139 -9.32 -4.08 2.33
C SER A 139 -8.77 -4.01 0.90
N ALA A 140 -8.32 -5.14 0.36
CA ALA A 140 -7.91 -5.23 -1.04
C ALA A 140 -9.07 -4.93 -2.01
N LEU A 141 -10.29 -5.40 -1.68
CA LEU A 141 -11.50 -5.15 -2.46
C LEU A 141 -11.92 -3.67 -2.41
N GLU A 142 -11.82 -3.00 -1.26
CA GLU A 142 -12.07 -1.57 -1.11
C GLU A 142 -11.07 -0.72 -1.91
N LEU A 143 -9.80 -1.12 -1.95
CA LEU A 143 -8.76 -0.48 -2.77
C LEU A 143 -9.12 -0.56 -4.27
N LEU A 144 -9.41 -1.77 -4.78
CA LEU A 144 -9.77 -1.98 -6.19
C LEU A 144 -11.06 -1.23 -6.55
N THR A 145 -12.11 -1.33 -5.71
CA THR A 145 -13.37 -0.60 -5.88
C THR A 145 -13.16 0.92 -5.89
N SER A 146 -12.20 1.43 -5.11
CA SER A 146 -11.87 2.87 -5.08
C SER A 146 -11.19 3.33 -6.37
N LEU A 147 -10.36 2.48 -7.00
CA LEU A 147 -9.75 2.77 -8.30
C LEU A 147 -10.79 2.77 -9.43
N GLU A 148 -11.73 1.83 -9.41
CA GLU A 148 -12.87 1.81 -10.34
C GLU A 148 -13.76 3.05 -10.18
N LYS A 149 -14.11 3.42 -8.93
CA LYS A 149 -14.87 4.65 -8.62
C LYS A 149 -14.21 5.93 -9.14
N LYS A 150 -12.88 5.95 -9.30
CA LYS A 150 -12.14 7.08 -9.91
C LYS A 150 -11.82 6.89 -11.40
N SER A 151 -12.34 5.84 -12.04
CA SER A 151 -12.08 5.49 -13.45
C SER A 151 -10.59 5.26 -13.78
N LEU A 152 -9.80 4.90 -12.77
CA LEU A 152 -8.37 4.54 -12.87
C LEU A 152 -8.16 3.05 -13.17
N LEU A 153 -9.22 2.25 -13.05
CA LEU A 153 -9.24 0.83 -13.30
C LEU A 153 -10.54 0.46 -14.01
N LYS A 154 -10.45 -0.28 -15.11
CA LYS A 154 -11.58 -0.73 -15.94
C LYS A 154 -11.14 -1.91 -16.80
N GLU A 155 -12.09 -2.69 -17.32
CA GLU A 155 -11.77 -3.87 -18.14
C GLU A 155 -10.86 -3.58 -19.35
N SER A 156 -10.94 -2.38 -19.94
CA SER A 156 -10.13 -1.97 -21.09
C SER A 156 -8.76 -1.38 -20.74
N ASP A 157 -8.46 -1.13 -19.46
CA ASP A 157 -7.28 -0.38 -19.01
C ASP A 157 -6.90 -0.82 -17.60
N LEU A 158 -5.81 -1.58 -17.56
CA LEU A 158 -5.26 -2.19 -16.36
C LEU A 158 -3.89 -1.60 -16.01
N SER A 159 -3.43 -0.55 -16.70
CA SER A 159 -2.04 -0.08 -16.59
C SER A 159 -1.65 0.36 -15.17
N ILE A 160 -2.58 0.96 -14.42
CA ILE A 160 -2.36 1.31 -13.02
C ILE A 160 -2.25 0.06 -12.13
N LEU A 161 -3.05 -0.98 -12.40
CA LEU A 161 -2.96 -2.26 -11.68
C LEU A 161 -1.66 -3.01 -12.02
N GLU A 162 -1.24 -3.01 -13.30
CA GLU A 162 0.05 -3.54 -13.74
C GLU A 162 1.21 -2.83 -13.02
N GLU A 163 1.22 -1.49 -12.95
CA GLU A 163 2.26 -0.74 -12.23
C GLU A 163 2.27 -1.08 -10.73
N ILE A 164 1.11 -1.09 -10.06
CA ILE A 164 1.02 -1.44 -8.64
C ILE A 164 1.56 -2.85 -8.41
N CYS A 165 1.07 -3.86 -9.15
CA CYS A 165 1.55 -5.24 -9.04
C CYS A 165 3.06 -5.31 -9.29
N GLN A 166 3.59 -4.63 -10.30
CA GLN A 166 5.04 -4.59 -10.58
C GLN A 166 5.87 -4.04 -9.41
N ARG A 167 5.33 -3.14 -8.59
CA ARG A 167 6.01 -2.54 -7.43
C ARG A 167 5.89 -3.35 -6.15
N ILE A 168 4.69 -3.85 -5.84
CA ILE A 168 4.37 -4.43 -4.51
C ILE A 168 4.05 -5.92 -4.54
N ALA A 169 3.59 -6.46 -5.67
CA ALA A 169 3.09 -7.84 -5.78
C ALA A 169 3.46 -8.45 -7.15
N PRO A 170 4.76 -8.58 -7.49
CA PRO A 170 5.19 -8.94 -8.84
C PRO A 170 4.79 -10.36 -9.26
N HIS A 171 4.39 -11.21 -8.32
CA HIS A 171 3.79 -12.52 -8.62
C HIS A 171 2.37 -12.38 -9.23
N LEU A 172 1.58 -11.39 -8.81
CA LEU A 172 0.22 -11.12 -9.31
C LEU A 172 0.19 -10.51 -10.71
N LEU A 173 1.29 -9.83 -11.11
CA LEU A 173 1.40 -9.22 -12.45
C LEU A 173 1.14 -10.24 -13.56
N LYS A 174 1.54 -11.50 -13.37
CA LYS A 174 1.27 -12.60 -14.31
C LYS A 174 -0.22 -12.81 -14.57
N LYS A 175 -1.09 -12.66 -13.55
CA LYS A 175 -2.54 -12.80 -13.71
C LYS A 175 -3.11 -11.67 -14.59
N VAL A 176 -2.71 -10.43 -14.29
CA VAL A 176 -3.14 -9.23 -15.05
C VAL A 176 -2.76 -9.35 -16.52
N VAL A 177 -1.49 -9.70 -16.80
CA VAL A 177 -0.98 -9.86 -18.16
C VAL A 177 -1.66 -11.02 -18.90
N THR A 178 -1.87 -12.17 -18.24
CA THR A 178 -2.55 -13.32 -18.84
C THR A 178 -4.00 -12.99 -19.21
N TYR A 179 -4.72 -12.29 -18.33
CA TYR A 179 -6.08 -11.82 -18.59
C TYR A 179 -6.13 -10.88 -19.82
N ARG A 180 -5.25 -9.86 -19.85
CA ARG A 180 -5.14 -8.90 -20.96
C ARG A 180 -4.88 -9.59 -22.31
N GLN A 181 -3.98 -10.57 -22.33
CA GLN A 181 -3.68 -11.38 -23.52
C GLN A 181 -4.89 -12.22 -23.96
N THR A 182 -5.57 -12.89 -23.03
CA THR A 182 -6.75 -13.73 -23.31
C THR A 182 -7.91 -12.90 -23.88
N LYS A 183 -8.09 -11.65 -23.43
CA LYS A 183 -9.09 -10.72 -23.95
C LYS A 183 -8.74 -10.09 -25.30
N GLY A 184 -7.53 -10.32 -25.83
CA GLY A 184 -7.10 -9.73 -27.11
C GLY A 184 -6.91 -8.22 -27.07
N ILE A 185 -6.69 -7.62 -25.89
CA ILE A 185 -6.46 -6.18 -25.71
C ILE A 185 -5.05 -5.84 -26.22
N LYS A 186 -4.95 -5.70 -27.55
CA LYS A 186 -3.73 -5.29 -28.24
C LYS A 186 -3.35 -3.87 -27.83
N GLU A 187 -2.06 -3.67 -27.66
CA GLU A 187 -1.47 -2.38 -27.32
C GLU A 187 -1.67 -1.38 -28.47
N ILE A 188 -2.48 -0.35 -28.24
CA ILE A 188 -2.25 0.91 -28.93
C ILE A 188 -1.01 1.50 -28.27
N VAL A 189 0.11 1.51 -28.97
CA VAL A 189 1.30 2.24 -28.55
C VAL A 189 1.13 3.70 -28.95
N PRO A 190 0.97 4.63 -27.99
CA PRO A 190 1.53 5.96 -28.13
C PRO A 190 2.86 6.00 -27.37
N SER A 191 3.90 6.36 -28.10
CA SER A 191 5.19 6.74 -27.56
C SER A 191 5.10 7.88 -26.52
N SER A 192 6.12 7.97 -25.69
CA SER A 192 6.40 9.05 -24.74
C SER A 192 5.72 8.94 -23.36
N VAL A 193 6.46 8.29 -22.47
CA VAL A 193 6.45 8.47 -21.01
C VAL A 193 6.11 9.91 -20.61
N ARG A 194 4.96 10.14 -19.98
CA ARG A 194 4.72 11.36 -19.20
C ARG A 194 5.36 11.15 -17.83
N GLY A 195 6.65 11.48 -17.74
CA GLY A 195 7.49 11.12 -16.61
C GLY A 195 7.05 11.76 -15.30
N PHE A 196 6.96 10.93 -14.25
CA PHE A 196 7.26 11.41 -12.91
C PHE A 196 8.74 11.82 -12.87
N ASN A 197 9.01 13.08 -12.52
CA ASN A 197 10.33 13.69 -12.65
C ASN A 197 11.39 12.91 -11.87
N LYS A 198 12.37 12.35 -12.60
CA LYS A 198 13.52 11.63 -12.02
C LYS A 198 14.77 12.52 -12.19
N PRO A 199 15.48 12.90 -11.12
CA PRO A 199 16.75 13.60 -11.24
C PRO A 199 17.81 12.63 -11.75
N THR A 200 18.34 12.85 -12.96
CA THR A 200 19.42 12.05 -13.54
C THR A 200 20.73 12.80 -13.41
N PHE A 201 21.64 12.31 -12.56
CA PHE A 201 23.07 12.60 -12.72
C PHE A 201 23.58 11.77 -13.91
N GLY A 202 24.03 12.44 -14.96
CA GLY A 202 24.60 11.78 -16.15
C GLY A 202 26.10 11.59 -16.02
N ILE A 203 26.59 10.40 -16.39
CA ILE A 203 27.97 10.20 -16.85
C ILE A 203 27.89 9.32 -18.10
N THR A 204 28.58 9.76 -19.15
CA THR A 204 28.57 9.15 -20.48
C THR A 204 29.46 7.90 -20.54
N LEU A 205 29.00 6.88 -21.27
CA LEU A 205 29.81 5.69 -21.61
C LEU A 205 30.93 6.03 -22.60
N LEU A 206 32.13 5.51 -22.35
CA LEU A 206 33.10 5.14 -23.38
C LEU A 206 33.64 3.74 -23.09
N GLN A 207 34.08 3.06 -24.16
CA GLN A 207 34.24 1.61 -24.21
C GLN A 207 35.61 1.10 -23.76
N ASP A 208 35.62 -0.11 -23.21
CA ASP A 208 36.74 -1.06 -23.12
C ASP A 208 37.47 -1.25 -24.48
N PRO A 209 38.77 -1.65 -24.54
CA PRO A 209 39.15 -3.02 -24.14
C PRO A 209 40.62 -3.37 -23.71
N VAL A 210 40.77 -4.60 -23.18
CA VAL A 210 41.97 -5.49 -23.07
C VAL A 210 42.95 -5.35 -21.86
N GLN A 211 42.72 -6.15 -20.79
CA GLN A 211 43.50 -7.34 -20.31
C GLN A 211 45.07 -7.37 -20.38
N PRO A 212 45.82 -8.11 -19.51
CA PRO A 212 46.16 -7.78 -18.11
C PRO A 212 47.69 -7.93 -17.78
N LYS A 213 48.25 -7.22 -16.79
CA LYS A 213 49.58 -7.56 -16.21
C LYS A 213 49.69 -7.28 -14.70
N ASN A 214 50.42 -8.15 -14.00
CA ASN A 214 50.65 -8.15 -12.54
C ASN A 214 51.69 -7.10 -12.11
N HIS A 215 51.54 -6.53 -10.90
CA HIS A 215 52.62 -6.40 -9.90
C HIS A 215 52.06 -6.00 -8.52
N GLU A 216 52.92 -6.03 -7.49
CA GLU A 216 52.57 -6.13 -6.07
C GLU A 216 52.35 -4.80 -5.32
N PHE A 217 51.70 -4.93 -4.15
CA PHE A 217 51.79 -4.08 -2.94
C PHE A 217 52.08 -2.57 -3.07
N GLY A 218 51.07 -1.75 -2.70
CA GLY A 218 51.21 -0.33 -2.42
C GLY A 218 50.21 0.13 -1.36
N SER A 219 50.64 1.01 -0.45
CA SER A 219 49.84 1.47 0.71
C SER A 219 48.66 2.38 0.32
N LEU A 220 47.58 2.37 1.11
CA LEU A 220 46.48 3.32 1.00
C LEU A 220 46.67 4.46 2.01
N GLU A 221 47.15 5.61 1.54
CA GLU A 221 47.29 6.83 2.33
C GLU A 221 45.97 7.61 2.47
N GLU A 222 45.75 8.19 3.66
CA GLU A 222 44.57 9.01 3.97
C GLU A 222 44.56 10.29 3.13
N HIS A 223 43.58 10.43 2.23
CA HIS A 223 43.30 11.71 1.58
C HIS A 223 42.39 12.58 2.45
N VAL A 224 43.02 13.51 3.18
CA VAL A 224 42.35 14.62 3.85
C VAL A 224 41.74 15.55 2.79
N GLY A 225 40.42 15.57 2.69
CA GLY A 225 39.69 16.44 1.76
C GLY A 225 39.80 17.91 2.16
N SER A 226 40.62 18.67 1.43
CA SER A 226 40.72 20.12 1.54
C SER A 226 39.41 20.80 1.16
N PHE A 227 38.86 21.64 2.04
CA PHE A 227 37.73 22.51 1.73
C PHE A 227 38.23 23.86 1.23
N HIS A 228 37.87 24.22 0.00
CA HIS A 228 38.12 25.56 -0.52
C HIS A 228 37.26 26.60 0.20
N SER A 229 37.92 27.62 0.76
CA SER A 229 37.28 28.82 1.29
C SER A 229 36.64 29.63 0.16
N LEU A 230 35.41 30.11 0.37
CA LEU A 230 34.74 31.09 -0.47
C LEU A 230 34.39 32.34 0.35
N ALA A 231 34.38 33.48 -0.33
CA ALA A 231 34.78 34.74 0.27
C ALA A 231 33.79 35.37 1.27
N VAL A 232 34.38 36.11 2.21
CA VAL A 232 33.72 37.09 3.08
C VAL A 232 33.03 38.16 2.24
N ASN A 233 31.78 38.51 2.59
CA ASN A 233 31.23 39.85 2.40
C ASN A 233 30.22 40.16 3.52
N GLN A 234 30.08 41.43 3.86
CA GLN A 234 29.54 41.89 5.15
C GLN A 234 28.03 42.18 5.15
N ALA A 235 27.45 41.98 6.34
CA ALA A 235 26.36 42.75 6.97
C ALA A 235 25.08 43.09 6.16
N VAL A 236 23.99 42.39 6.48
CA VAL A 236 22.65 43.00 6.58
C VAL A 236 21.98 42.50 7.87
N LYS A 237 21.47 43.44 8.68
CA LYS A 237 20.72 43.19 9.93
C LYS A 237 19.22 43.14 9.61
N ALA A 238 18.51 42.09 10.04
CA ALA A 238 17.06 42.00 9.98
C ALA A 238 16.50 41.33 11.25
N GLU A 239 15.38 41.83 11.76
CA GLU A 239 14.81 41.46 13.07
C GLU A 239 13.78 40.31 12.97
N PRO A 240 13.51 39.58 14.07
CA PRO A 240 12.54 38.49 14.09
C PRO A 240 11.10 39.01 14.18
N VAL A 241 10.24 38.55 13.27
CA VAL A 241 8.79 38.74 13.34
C VAL A 241 8.21 37.89 14.48
N SER A 242 7.39 38.53 15.34
CA SER A 242 6.76 37.88 16.50
C SER A 242 5.34 37.40 16.20
N ASP A 243 4.97 36.25 16.78
CA ASP A 243 3.65 35.63 16.70
C ASP A 243 2.68 36.25 17.73
N PRO A 244 1.45 36.69 17.38
CA PRO A 244 0.62 37.50 18.27
C PRO A 244 -0.44 36.71 19.06
N SER A 245 -0.09 36.24 20.25
CA SER A 245 -1.10 35.93 21.29
C SER A 245 -0.50 36.11 22.69
N GLY A 246 -0.62 37.32 23.24
CA GLY A 246 0.06 37.68 24.48
C GLY A 246 -0.68 37.29 25.76
N ARG A 247 0.07 37.23 26.86
CA ARG A 247 -0.29 37.87 28.14
C ARG A 247 0.95 38.15 28.98
N SER A 248 1.03 39.38 29.48
CA SER A 248 1.96 39.86 30.52
C SER A 248 1.66 39.10 31.85
N LEU A 249 2.48 39.00 32.90
CA LEU A 249 3.57 39.80 33.49
C LEU A 249 4.68 38.81 33.99
N GLN A 250 5.88 39.17 34.45
CA GLN A 250 6.57 40.45 34.68
C GLN A 250 8.10 40.24 34.59
N GLN A 251 8.92 41.25 34.93
CA GLN A 251 10.38 41.16 35.05
C GLN A 251 10.83 41.89 36.32
N THR A 252 11.72 41.29 37.13
CA THR A 252 12.44 41.97 38.22
C THR A 252 13.93 41.98 37.92
N VAL A 253 14.53 43.15 38.06
CA VAL A 253 15.94 43.44 37.74
C VAL A 253 16.81 43.25 38.97
N GLY A 254 18.03 42.78 38.78
CA GLY A 254 19.10 42.79 39.77
C GLY A 254 20.44 42.53 39.08
N ASN A 255 21.40 43.45 39.26
CA ASN A 255 22.76 43.35 38.73
C ASN A 255 23.55 42.25 39.50
N ASP A 256 24.84 41.93 39.25
CA ASP A 256 25.93 42.72 38.68
C ASP A 256 27.11 41.84 38.21
N GLU A 257 28.10 42.51 37.62
CA GLU A 257 29.51 42.12 37.47
C GLU A 257 29.99 41.00 36.51
N SER A 258 31.13 41.35 35.92
CA SER A 258 31.94 40.66 34.92
C SER A 258 32.49 39.29 35.32
N ASN A 259 32.67 38.42 34.32
CA ASN A 259 33.98 37.79 34.12
C ASN A 259 34.18 37.28 32.69
N ALA A 260 35.46 37.16 32.29
CA ALA A 260 35.86 36.80 30.93
C ALA A 260 35.93 35.27 30.69
N ALA A 261 36.11 34.95 29.41
CA ALA A 261 36.58 33.67 28.85
C ALA A 261 35.57 32.53 28.61
N THR A 262 35.83 31.87 27.48
CA THR A 262 35.26 30.60 26.98
C THR A 262 33.91 30.70 26.29
N GLU A 263 33.94 30.55 24.95
CA GLU A 263 32.80 30.09 24.16
C GLU A 263 32.45 28.64 24.57
N ARG A 264 31.79 28.47 25.71
CA ARG A 264 31.17 27.21 26.06
C ARG A 264 29.96 27.03 25.14
N SER A 265 30.18 26.23 24.09
CA SER A 265 29.17 25.75 23.15
C SER A 265 27.85 25.52 23.90
N SER A 266 26.81 26.26 23.50
CA SER A 266 25.57 26.37 24.26
C SER A 266 24.84 25.02 24.29
N GLN A 267 25.12 24.25 25.35
CA GLN A 267 24.65 22.89 25.50
C GLN A 267 23.12 22.85 25.46
N TYR A 268 22.59 22.15 24.46
CA TYR A 268 21.16 22.07 24.23
C TYR A 268 20.46 21.45 25.44
N LYS A 269 19.63 22.24 26.13
CA LYS A 269 18.86 21.76 27.27
C LYS A 269 17.76 20.82 26.76
N MET A 270 17.80 19.57 27.22
CA MET A 270 16.79 18.55 26.91
C MET A 270 15.62 18.63 27.90
N ASP A 271 15.21 19.84 28.29
CA ASP A 271 14.15 20.14 29.27
C ASP A 271 12.76 20.37 28.61
N GLY A 272 12.70 20.36 27.28
CA GLY A 272 11.45 20.41 26.53
C GLY A 272 10.53 19.20 26.79
N ARG A 273 9.21 19.42 26.75
CA ARG A 273 8.20 18.35 26.90
C ARG A 273 8.49 17.18 25.95
N CYS A 274 8.45 15.95 26.46
CA CYS A 274 8.65 14.75 25.66
C CYS A 274 7.66 14.71 24.48
N LYS A 275 8.19 14.66 23.24
CA LYS A 275 7.40 14.65 21.99
C LYS A 275 7.20 13.24 21.41
N GLY A 276 7.78 12.21 22.03
CA GLY A 276 7.77 10.83 21.56
C GLY A 276 9.00 10.05 22.00
N TYR A 277 9.03 8.76 21.69
CA TYR A 277 10.14 7.87 22.04
C TYR A 277 11.18 7.82 20.90
N CYS A 278 12.46 7.91 21.26
CA CYS A 278 13.57 7.61 20.34
C CYS A 278 14.12 6.22 20.68
N LEU A 279 13.99 5.27 19.77
CA LEU A 279 14.56 3.92 19.93
C LEU A 279 15.92 3.87 19.20
N ILE A 280 17.00 3.77 19.97
CA ILE A 280 18.37 3.61 19.43
C ILE A 280 18.69 2.12 19.41
N ILE A 281 18.78 1.52 18.23
CA ILE A 281 19.11 0.10 18.06
C ILE A 281 20.64 -0.05 17.89
N ASN A 282 21.27 -0.73 18.84
CA ASN A 282 22.72 -0.93 18.85
C ASN A 282 23.16 -2.09 17.94
N ASN A 283 23.37 -1.80 16.66
CA ASN A 283 23.73 -2.75 15.60
C ASN A 283 25.21 -3.23 15.66
N VAL A 284 25.65 -3.73 16.81
CA VAL A 284 27.01 -4.26 17.05
C VAL A 284 27.04 -5.79 16.95
N ASN A 285 26.14 -6.47 17.66
CA ASN A 285 26.01 -7.92 17.65
C ASN A 285 24.78 -8.31 16.81
N PHE A 286 24.95 -9.28 15.93
CA PHE A 286 23.88 -9.85 15.11
C PHE A 286 23.82 -11.36 15.35
N GLU A 287 22.63 -11.92 15.49
CA GLU A 287 22.44 -13.36 15.56
C GLU A 287 22.58 -14.01 14.17
N GLY A 288 22.78 -15.33 14.11
CA GLY A 288 22.90 -16.07 12.85
C GLY A 288 24.29 -16.09 12.20
N GLY A 289 25.36 -15.84 12.97
CA GLY A 289 26.75 -16.04 12.50
C GLY A 289 27.34 -14.90 11.67
N LEU A 290 26.64 -13.76 11.56
CA LEU A 290 27.18 -12.53 10.96
C LEU A 290 28.33 -11.98 11.81
N ARG A 291 29.38 -11.47 11.16
CA ARG A 291 30.54 -10.89 11.86
C ARG A 291 30.14 -9.62 12.60
N ARG A 292 30.64 -9.46 13.83
CA ARG A 292 30.53 -8.20 14.60
C ARG A 292 31.04 -7.03 13.75
N ARG A 293 30.28 -5.94 13.71
CA ARG A 293 30.68 -4.71 13.00
C ARG A 293 31.84 -4.05 13.73
N SER A 294 33.03 -4.05 13.13
CA SER A 294 34.15 -3.26 13.61
C SER A 294 33.93 -1.77 13.34
N GLY A 295 34.37 -0.92 14.27
CA GLY A 295 34.25 0.54 14.17
C GLY A 295 33.35 1.19 15.23
N SER A 296 32.32 0.51 15.73
CA SER A 296 31.40 1.06 16.76
C SER A 296 32.11 1.44 18.08
N GLU A 297 33.25 0.81 18.37
CA GLU A 297 34.09 1.17 19.52
C GLU A 297 34.75 2.56 19.36
N LYS A 298 35.04 3.03 18.14
CA LYS A 298 35.53 4.41 17.91
C LYS A 298 34.49 5.45 18.31
N ASP A 299 33.22 5.17 18.07
CA ASP A 299 32.13 6.05 18.48
C ASP A 299 31.92 5.96 19.99
N ALA A 300 31.86 4.76 20.58
CA ALA A 300 31.76 4.57 22.02
C ALA A 300 32.88 5.29 22.81
N SER A 301 34.12 5.23 22.34
CA SER A 301 35.24 5.95 22.97
C SER A 301 35.12 7.48 22.84
N LYS A 302 34.58 8.02 21.75
CA LYS A 302 34.27 9.46 21.63
C LYS A 302 33.13 9.86 22.57
N TRP A 303 32.10 9.02 22.70
CA TRP A 303 30.98 9.23 23.63
C TRP A 303 31.44 9.24 25.09
N LEU A 304 32.28 8.29 25.51
CA LEU A 304 32.84 8.25 26.87
C LEU A 304 33.66 9.51 27.18
N LYS A 305 34.46 9.96 26.21
CA LYS A 305 35.27 11.18 26.33
C LYS A 305 34.42 12.46 26.41
N ALA A 306 33.23 12.48 25.79
CA ALA A 306 32.28 13.56 25.91
C ALA A 306 31.53 13.56 27.27
N MET A 307 31.22 12.38 27.83
CA MET A 307 30.61 12.31 29.17
C MET A 307 31.58 12.66 30.30
N LEU A 308 32.88 12.35 30.15
CA LEU A 308 33.92 12.76 31.12
C LEU A 308 34.22 14.26 31.15
N ILE A 309 33.65 15.05 30.23
CA ILE A 309 33.71 16.53 30.23
C ILE A 309 32.49 17.14 30.96
N LEU A 310 31.55 16.30 31.41
CA LEU A 310 30.30 16.69 32.07
C LEU A 310 30.17 16.16 33.52
N GLY A 311 31.30 15.76 34.12
CA GLY A 311 31.44 15.43 35.55
C GLY A 311 32.21 16.51 36.29
#